data_AF-A0A087V0A6-F1
#
_entry.id   AF-A0A087V0A6-F1
#
_cell.length_a   1.000
_cell.length_b   1.000
_cell.length_c   1.000
_cell.angle_alpha   90.00
_cell.angle_beta   90.00
_cell.angle_gamma   90.00
#
_symmetry.space_group_name_H-M   'P 1'
#
loop_
_entity.id
_entity.type
_entity.pdbx_description
1 polymer ?
#
loop_
_entity_poly.entity_id
_entity_poly.type
_entity_poly.pdbx_seq_one_letter_code
_entity_poly.pdbx_strand_id
1 'polypeptide(L)'
;MFLIYIGFQNYFTTGKEYSFISSYPRRRRKRGEGPGKRFLCPKCSYSTDQRGDFTRHELTHTGERPHACSICNKRFTLKGNLQAHLALHARQSNNL
;
A
#
# COMPACT_ATOMS: atom_id res chain seq x y z
N MET A 1 41.96 -2.53 -27.72
CA MET A 1 42.57 -1.73 -26.64
C MET A 1 42.35 -0.27 -26.97
N PHE A 2 41.46 0.41 -26.23
CA PHE A 2 41.46 1.83 -25.81
C PHE A 2 40.03 2.21 -25.38
N LEU A 3 39.84 2.30 -24.06
CA LEU A 3 38.69 2.93 -23.41
C LEU A 3 39.00 4.40 -23.19
N ILE A 4 38.09 5.32 -23.55
CA ILE A 4 38.01 6.70 -23.04
C ILE A 4 36.52 7.12 -23.22
N TYR A 5 35.66 7.21 -22.20
CA TYR A 5 35.37 8.40 -21.34
C TYR A 5 35.41 9.70 -22.19
N ILE A 6 34.40 10.57 -22.32
CA ILE A 6 33.81 11.51 -21.34
C ILE A 6 32.67 12.33 -22.02
N GLY A 7 31.75 12.91 -21.22
CA GLY A 7 31.02 14.17 -21.52
C GLY A 7 29.57 13.98 -22.00
N PHE A 8 28.49 14.34 -21.30
CA PHE A 8 28.17 15.57 -20.57
C PHE A 8 28.40 16.86 -21.39
N GLN A 9 27.45 17.15 -22.29
CA GLN A 9 26.98 18.46 -22.81
C GLN A 9 26.17 18.18 -24.10
N ASN A 10 24.89 17.83 -24.01
CA ASN A 10 23.74 18.73 -24.15
C ASN A 10 23.67 19.55 -25.47
N TYR A 11 22.42 19.80 -25.91
CA TYR A 11 21.98 20.87 -26.81
C TYR A 11 22.14 20.60 -28.31
N PHE A 12 21.09 20.09 -28.96
CA PHE A 12 20.35 20.77 -30.04
C PHE A 12 19.34 19.82 -30.71
N THR A 13 18.13 19.70 -30.16
CA THR A 13 16.96 19.34 -30.95
C THR A 13 15.78 20.18 -30.46
N THR A 14 15.60 21.32 -31.12
CA THR A 14 14.29 21.92 -31.44
C THR A 14 13.16 21.67 -30.44
N GLY A 15 12.98 22.64 -29.53
CA GLY A 15 11.66 23.21 -29.21
C GLY A 15 10.55 22.29 -28.69
N LYS A 16 10.82 21.45 -27.68
CA LYS A 16 9.77 20.93 -26.78
C LYS A 16 10.30 20.92 -25.36
N GLU A 17 9.69 21.71 -24.48
CA GLU A 17 9.96 21.72 -23.05
C GLU A 17 9.79 20.31 -22.48
N TYR A 18 10.88 19.72 -22.01
CA TYR A 18 10.86 18.44 -21.31
C TYR A 18 10.37 18.69 -19.88
N SER A 19 9.08 18.47 -19.64
CA SER A 19 8.60 18.28 -18.27
C SER A 19 9.09 16.91 -17.81
N PHE A 20 10.09 16.89 -16.92
CA PHE A 20 10.54 15.69 -16.20
C PHE A 20 9.45 15.27 -15.20
N ILE A 21 8.32 14.79 -15.71
CA ILE A 21 7.35 14.04 -14.93
C ILE A 21 7.51 12.60 -15.39
N SER A 22 8.09 11.76 -14.53
CA SER A 22 7.96 10.31 -14.59
C SER A 22 6.46 9.97 -14.52
N SER A 23 5.80 10.11 -15.66
CA SER A 23 4.36 10.01 -15.81
C SER A 23 4.00 8.54 -16.07
N TYR A 24 4.44 7.64 -15.20
CA TYR A 24 3.79 6.33 -15.15
C TYR A 24 2.41 6.60 -14.53
N PRO A 25 1.31 6.58 -15.30
CA PRO A 25 0.00 6.79 -14.72
C PRO A 25 -0.19 5.72 -13.65
N ARG A 26 -0.45 6.13 -12.39
CA ARG A 26 -0.86 5.18 -11.36
C ARG A 26 -2.07 4.44 -11.92
N ARG A 27 -1.92 3.13 -12.16
CA ARG A 27 -3.04 2.28 -12.58
C ARG A 27 -4.11 2.36 -11.49
N ARG A 28 -5.09 3.25 -11.64
CA ARG A 28 -6.32 3.18 -10.85
C ARG A 28 -7.00 1.91 -11.30
N ARG A 29 -7.17 0.94 -10.38
CA ARG A 29 -8.10 -0.18 -10.64
C ARG A 29 -9.43 0.46 -10.97
N LYS A 30 -9.92 0.29 -12.20
CA LYS A 30 -11.30 0.63 -12.51
C LYS A 30 -12.15 -0.19 -11.55
N ARG A 31 -12.96 0.48 -10.72
CA ARG A 31 -13.97 -0.19 -9.90
C ARG A 31 -14.82 -0.98 -10.88
N GLY A 32 -14.95 -2.29 -10.67
CA GLY A 32 -15.68 -3.14 -11.60
C GLY A 32 -17.12 -2.68 -11.69
N GLU A 33 -17.48 -1.95 -12.74
CA GLU A 33 -18.85 -1.55 -13.10
C GLU A 33 -19.58 -2.71 -13.80
N GLY A 34 -19.21 -3.95 -13.48
CA GLY A 34 -19.91 -5.14 -13.92
C GLY A 34 -20.57 -5.86 -12.74
N PRO A 35 -21.45 -6.83 -12.98
CA PRO A 35 -21.95 -7.74 -11.95
C PRO A 35 -20.83 -8.72 -11.55
N GLY A 36 -19.74 -8.19 -10.99
CA GLY A 36 -18.70 -8.97 -10.34
C GLY A 36 -19.27 -9.56 -9.06
N LYS A 37 -18.98 -10.83 -8.78
CA LYS A 37 -19.38 -11.51 -7.56
C LYS A 37 -18.94 -10.69 -6.34
N ARG A 38 -19.91 -10.05 -5.68
CA ARG A 38 -19.69 -9.30 -4.44
C ARG A 38 -19.67 -10.28 -3.26
N PHE A 39 -18.85 -9.99 -2.27
CA PHE A 39 -18.86 -10.66 -0.98
C PHE A 39 -19.78 -9.87 -0.05
N LEU A 40 -20.87 -10.51 0.38
CA LEU A 40 -21.86 -9.93 1.29
C LEU A 40 -21.64 -10.50 2.69
N CYS A 41 -21.69 -9.64 3.70
CA CYS A 41 -21.68 -10.09 5.08
C CYS A 41 -23.10 -10.56 5.47
N PRO A 42 -23.27 -11.76 6.06
CA PRO A 42 -24.58 -12.20 6.54
C PRO A 42 -24.97 -11.55 7.88
N LYS A 43 -24.01 -10.94 8.59
CA LYS A 43 -24.22 -10.35 9.93
C LYS A 43 -24.54 -8.85 9.88
N CYS A 44 -24.29 -8.17 8.76
CA CYS A 44 -24.56 -6.75 8.58
C CYS A 44 -24.69 -6.36 7.10
N SER A 45 -25.09 -5.13 6.80
CA SER A 45 -25.28 -4.64 5.43
C SER A 45 -23.98 -4.34 4.66
N TYR A 46 -22.82 -4.80 5.15
CA TYR A 46 -21.54 -4.59 4.49
C TYR A 46 -21.38 -5.49 3.27
N SER A 47 -20.94 -4.93 2.15
CA SER A 47 -20.58 -5.68 0.95
C SER A 47 -19.37 -5.07 0.25
N THR A 48 -18.56 -5.92 -0.38
CA THR A 48 -17.37 -5.50 -1.13
C THR A 48 -17.12 -6.42 -2.31
N ASP A 49 -16.53 -5.91 -3.38
CA ASP A 49 -16.05 -6.68 -4.53
C ASP A 49 -14.67 -7.30 -4.29
N GLN A 50 -13.97 -6.88 -3.22
CA GLN A 50 -12.63 -7.34 -2.89
C GLN A 50 -12.66 -8.41 -1.79
N ARG A 51 -12.17 -9.62 -2.11
CA ARG A 51 -12.05 -10.73 -1.14
C ARG A 51 -11.27 -10.34 0.11
N GLY A 52 -10.16 -9.60 -0.06
CA GLY A 52 -9.32 -9.18 1.07
C GLY A 52 -10.02 -8.22 2.03
N ASP A 53 -10.85 -7.32 1.50
CA ASP A 53 -11.64 -6.40 2.32
C ASP A 53 -12.75 -7.15 3.07
N PHE A 54 -13.36 -8.16 2.43
CA PHE A 54 -14.37 -9.00 3.06
C PHE A 54 -13.80 -9.80 4.22
N THR A 55 -12.68 -10.50 4.01
CA THR A 55 -12.01 -11.26 5.09
C THR A 55 -11.59 -10.35 6.24
N ARG A 56 -11.08 -9.15 5.95
CA ARG A 56 -10.78 -8.16 6.99
C ARG A 56 -12.03 -7.70 7.74
N HIS A 57 -13.13 -7.52 7.03
CA HIS A 57 -14.40 -7.16 7.63
C HIS A 57 -14.93 -8.26 8.54
N GLU A 58 -14.81 -9.53 8.16
CA GLU A 58 -15.19 -10.67 9.03
C GLU A 58 -14.45 -10.65 10.37
N LEU A 59 -13.17 -10.23 10.38
CA LEU A 59 -12.40 -10.06 11.63
C LEU A 59 -13.00 -9.04 12.60
N THR A 60 -13.82 -8.09 12.11
CA THR A 60 -14.52 -7.13 12.99
C THR A 60 -15.68 -7.77 13.75
N HIS A 61 -16.26 -8.86 13.23
CA HIS A 61 -17.31 -9.61 13.89
C HIS A 61 -16.74 -10.67 14.84
N THR A 62 -15.60 -11.29 14.50
CA THR A 62 -14.98 -12.31 15.34
C THR A 62 -14.08 -11.71 16.42
N GLY A 63 -13.67 -10.44 16.27
CA GLY A 63 -12.70 -9.81 17.18
C GLY A 63 -11.29 -10.39 17.06
N GLU A 64 -11.05 -11.29 16.10
CA GLU A 64 -9.76 -11.91 15.89
C GLU A 64 -8.74 -10.87 15.39
N ARG A 65 -7.65 -10.75 16.14
CA ARG A 65 -6.54 -9.85 15.81
C ARG A 65 -5.28 -10.70 15.62
N PRO A 66 -5.04 -11.21 14.40
CA PRO A 66 -3.94 -12.14 14.14
C PRO A 66 -2.56 -11.50 14.25
N HIS A 67 -2.47 -10.17 14.18
CA HIS A 67 -1.18 -9.47 14.19
C HIS A 67 -0.90 -8.88 15.56
N ALA A 68 -0.07 -9.54 16.36
CA ALA A 68 0.39 -9.03 17.65
C ALA A 68 1.71 -8.25 17.52
N CYS A 69 1.86 -7.20 18.31
CA CYS A 69 3.13 -6.52 18.51
C CYS A 69 4.01 -7.33 19.47
N SER A 70 5.24 -7.63 19.07
CA SER A 70 6.20 -8.36 19.91
C SER A 70 6.75 -7.53 21.09
N ILE A 71 6.54 -6.21 21.09
CA ILE A 71 7.09 -5.29 22.10
C ILE A 71 6.07 -5.03 23.21
N CYS A 72 4.83 -4.67 22.86
CA CYS A 72 3.79 -4.31 23.82
C CYS A 72 2.57 -5.25 23.81
N ASN A 73 2.62 -6.37 23.07
CA ASN A 73 1.52 -7.33 22.91
C ASN A 73 0.20 -6.76 22.36
N LYS A 74 0.20 -5.51 21.88
CA LYS A 74 -0.97 -4.89 21.25
C LYS A 74 -1.32 -5.61 19.95
N ARG A 75 -2.60 -5.97 19.79
CA ARG A 75 -3.08 -6.75 18.63
C ARG A 75 -3.77 -5.87 17.59
N PHE A 76 -3.57 -6.20 16.32
CA PHE A 76 -4.06 -5.50 15.14
C PHE A 76 -4.75 -6.48 14.18
N THR A 77 -5.74 -5.98 13.45
CA THR A 77 -6.45 -6.73 12.40
C THR A 77 -5.70 -6.69 11.06
N LEU A 78 -4.80 -5.72 10.87
CA LEU A 78 -4.07 -5.49 9.63
C LEU A 78 -2.56 -5.48 9.85
N LYS A 79 -1.82 -6.15 8.95
CA LYS A 79 -0.35 -6.11 8.91
C LYS A 79 0.21 -4.70 8.75
N GLY A 80 -0.41 -3.87 7.90
CA GLY A 80 0.02 -2.47 7.71
C GLY A 80 -0.08 -1.64 8.99
N ASN A 81 -1.15 -1.86 9.78
CA ASN A 81 -1.32 -1.19 11.07
C ASN A 81 -0.27 -1.64 12.09
N LEU A 82 0.07 -2.94 12.11
CA LEU A 82 1.16 -3.46 12.93
C LEU A 82 2.50 -2.84 12.51
N GLN A 83 2.81 -2.76 11.22
CA GLN A 83 4.06 -2.16 10.74
C GLN A 83 4.18 -0.68 11.12
N ALA A 84 3.12 0.10 10.91
CA ALA A 84 3.09 1.49 11.33
C ALA A 84 3.28 1.64 12.85
N HIS A 85 2.67 0.74 13.62
CA HIS A 85 2.85 0.70 15.07
C HIS A 85 4.28 0.32 15.49
N LEU A 86 4.91 -0.67 14.84
CA LEU A 86 6.32 -1.02 15.10
C LEU A 86 7.26 0.14 14.78
N ALA A 87 6.95 0.94 13.75
CA ALA A 87 7.71 2.15 13.46
C ALA A 87 7.59 3.21 14.57
N LEU A 88 6.49 3.24 15.32
CA LEU A 88 6.38 4.08 16.52
C LEU A 88 7.29 3.56 17.63
N HIS A 89 7.37 2.25 17.86
CA HIS A 89 8.33 1.69 18.81
C HIS A 89 9.79 1.99 18.42
N ALA A 90 10.11 1.96 17.12
CA ALA A 90 11.43 2.36 16.63
C ALA A 90 11.75 3.84 16.91
N ARG A 91 10.73 4.70 17.00
CA ARG A 91 10.88 6.13 17.38
C ARG A 91 10.79 6.36 18.90
N GLN A 92 10.09 5.48 19.60
CA GLN A 92 9.77 5.55 21.02
C GLN A 92 10.57 4.52 21.83
N SER A 93 11.72 4.03 21.35
CA SER A 93 12.61 3.12 22.09
C SER A 93 13.31 3.84 23.26
N ASN A 94 12.54 4.60 24.04
CA ASN A 94 12.94 5.35 25.22
C ASN A 94 11.86 5.24 26.30
N ASN A 95 11.17 4.10 26.42
CA ASN A 95 10.49 3.76 27.67
C ASN A 95 10.59 2.25 27.85
N LEU A 96 11.80 1.83 28.26
CA LEU A 96 11.96 0.69 29.17
C LEU A 96 11.20 0.97 30.47
#